data_AF-A2FWA3-F1
#
_entry.id   AF-A2FWA3-F1
#
_cell.length_a   1.000
_cell.length_b   1.000
_cell.length_c   1.000
_cell.angle_alpha   90.00
_cell.angle_beta   90.00
_cell.angle_gamma   90.00
#
_symmetry.space_group_name_H-M   'P 1'
#
loop_
_entity.id
_entity.type
_entity.pdbx_description
1 polymer ?
#
loop_
_entity_poly.entity_id
_entity_poly.type
_entity_poly.pdbx_seq_one_letter_code
_entity_poly.pdbx_strand_id
1 'polypeptide(L)'
;MNSSPEICLPVNKGKEARIIAKTLKDFNFKKCKAWFSLSSQFSSGIRFPELLSIAYVLQRIVELPDITRSEKRSFPCLVKWFDDNWEAIKDPIKQITLLDENTIPINGQRENLERIN
;
A
#
# COMPACT_ATOMS: atom_id res chain seq x y z
N MET A 1 15.91 20.08 -18.11
CA MET A 1 16.25 18.64 -18.12
C MET A 1 15.86 18.09 -16.76
N ASN A 2 14.71 17.40 -16.66
CA ASN A 2 14.17 16.97 -15.38
C ASN A 2 14.81 15.63 -14.98
N SER A 3 15.72 15.68 -14.03
CA SER A 3 16.28 14.51 -13.36
C SER A 3 15.17 13.85 -12.54
N SER A 4 14.67 12.71 -13.01
CA SER A 4 13.83 11.81 -12.21
C SER A 4 14.60 11.37 -10.97
N PRO A 5 14.00 11.33 -9.76
CA PRO A 5 14.70 10.88 -8.58
C PRO A 5 14.96 9.38 -8.72
N GLU A 6 16.24 9.01 -8.77
CA GLU A 6 16.70 7.64 -8.71
C GLU A 6 16.17 7.00 -7.43
N ILE A 7 15.28 6.03 -7.58
CA ILE A 7 14.87 5.18 -6.47
C ILE A 7 16.10 4.29 -6.16
N CYS A 8 16.84 4.66 -5.12
CA CYS A 8 17.99 3.89 -4.63
C CYS A 8 17.49 2.57 -4.03
N LEU A 9 17.27 1.57 -4.88
CA LEU A 9 17.00 0.19 -4.46
C LEU A 9 18.35 -0.50 -4.22
N PRO A 10 18.59 -1.11 -3.04
CA PRO A 10 19.81 -1.88 -2.81
C PRO A 10 19.85 -3.05 -3.80
N VAL A 11 20.89 -3.08 -4.63
CA VAL A 11 21.07 -4.04 -5.73
C VAL A 11 21.43 -5.42 -5.16
N ASN A 12 20.44 -6.12 -4.59
CA ASN A 12 20.55 -7.54 -4.34
C ASN A 12 20.60 -8.27 -5.69
N LYS A 13 21.67 -9.01 -5.98
CA LYS A 13 21.91 -9.64 -7.30
C LYS A 13 21.04 -10.88 -7.59
N GLY A 14 20.04 -11.18 -6.76
CA GLY A 14 19.19 -12.36 -6.86
C GLY A 14 18.05 -12.24 -7.89
N LYS A 15 17.51 -13.38 -8.35
CA LYS A 15 16.38 -13.46 -9.30
C LYS A 15 15.19 -12.61 -8.83
N GLU A 16 14.82 -12.71 -7.56
CA GLU A 16 13.71 -11.97 -6.95
C GLU A 16 13.86 -10.44 -7.06
N ALA A 17 15.06 -9.92 -6.81
CA ALA A 17 15.33 -8.49 -6.91
C ALA A 17 15.19 -7.98 -8.34
N ARG A 18 15.58 -8.80 -9.35
CA ARG A 18 15.35 -8.48 -10.76
C ARG A 18 13.87 -8.45 -11.12
N ILE A 19 13.09 -9.40 -10.57
CA ILE A 19 11.64 -9.44 -10.76
C ILE A 19 11.00 -8.18 -10.17
N ILE A 20 11.33 -7.85 -8.91
CA ILE A 20 10.84 -6.65 -8.24
C ILE A 20 11.21 -5.38 -9.02
N ALA A 21 12.48 -5.25 -9.44
CA ALA A 21 12.92 -4.11 -10.24
C ALA A 21 12.17 -3.99 -11.56
N LYS A 22 11.88 -5.12 -12.22
CA LYS A 22 11.07 -5.14 -13.45
C LYS A 22 9.62 -4.74 -13.17
N THR A 23 9.01 -5.27 -12.12
CA THR A 23 7.64 -4.97 -11.71
C THR A 23 7.47 -3.49 -11.34
N LEU A 24 8.47 -2.88 -10.70
CA LEU A 24 8.42 -1.49 -10.24
C LEU A 24 9.01 -0.48 -11.22
N LYS A 25 9.52 -0.91 -12.38
CA LYS A 25 10.35 -0.09 -13.28
C LYS A 25 9.78 1.30 -13.56
N ASP A 26 8.48 1.37 -13.83
CA ASP A 26 7.77 2.61 -14.15
C ASP A 26 6.72 2.97 -13.09
N PHE A 27 6.78 2.33 -11.93
CA PHE A 27 5.81 2.51 -10.85
C PHE A 27 6.40 3.40 -9.75
N ASN A 28 5.72 4.52 -9.49
CA ASN A 28 6.03 5.38 -8.35
C ASN A 28 4.84 5.39 -7.39
N PHE A 29 4.96 4.62 -6.30
CA PHE A 29 3.90 4.50 -5.31
C PHE A 29 3.47 5.85 -4.71
N LYS A 30 4.39 6.83 -4.59
CA LYS A 30 4.07 8.15 -4.04
C LYS A 30 3.15 8.97 -4.94
N LYS A 31 3.00 8.58 -6.21
CA LYS A 31 2.20 9.28 -7.21
C LYS A 31 0.99 8.47 -7.69
N CYS A 32 0.80 7.26 -7.18
CA CYS A 32 -0.30 6.41 -7.64
C CYS A 32 -1.61 6.75 -6.92
N LYS A 33 -2.73 6.50 -7.61
CA LYS A 33 -4.08 6.87 -7.12
C LYS A 33 -4.49 6.03 -5.93
N ALA A 34 -4.12 4.75 -5.94
CA ALA A 34 -4.40 3.85 -4.84
C ALA A 34 -3.74 4.32 -3.55
N TRP A 35 -2.45 4.67 -3.59
CA TRP A 35 -1.74 5.15 -2.40
C TRP A 35 -2.33 6.44 -1.84
N PHE A 36 -2.67 7.40 -2.71
CA PHE A 36 -3.31 8.64 -2.27
C PHE A 36 -4.62 8.36 -1.51
N SER A 37 -5.44 7.44 -2.03
CA SER A 37 -6.70 7.08 -1.41
C SER A 37 -6.52 6.29 -0.11
N LEU A 38 -5.59 5.32 -0.10
CA LEU A 38 -5.24 4.52 1.08
C LEU A 38 -4.73 5.38 2.23
N SER A 39 -3.78 6.27 1.95
CA SER A 39 -3.18 7.16 2.97
C SER A 39 -4.19 8.16 3.53
N SER A 40 -5.15 8.61 2.70
CA SER A 40 -6.25 9.45 3.15
C SER A 40 -7.21 8.68 4.08
N GLN A 41 -7.58 7.44 3.71
CA GLN A 41 -8.53 6.64 4.46
C GLN A 41 -7.97 6.13 5.78
N PHE A 42 -6.73 5.62 5.78
CA PHE A 42 -6.15 4.86 6.88
C PHE A 42 -5.03 5.60 7.63
N SER A 43 -4.87 6.90 7.41
CA SER A 43 -3.77 7.76 7.87
C SER A 43 -2.47 7.63 7.06
N SER A 44 -1.70 8.72 7.06
CA SER A 44 -0.39 8.80 6.41
C SER A 44 0.65 7.85 7.04
N GLY A 45 0.40 7.42 8.29
CA GLY A 45 1.26 6.52 9.05
C GLY A 45 0.94 5.02 8.92
N ILE A 46 0.02 4.63 8.02
CA ILE A 46 -0.35 3.21 7.85
C ILE A 46 0.90 2.34 7.62
N ARG A 47 1.02 1.30 8.45
CA ARG A 47 2.17 0.40 8.47
C ARG A 47 1.98 -0.75 7.48
N PHE A 48 3.10 -1.32 7.04
CA PHE A 48 3.11 -2.45 6.11
C PHE A 48 2.23 -3.64 6.56
N PRO A 49 2.26 -4.11 7.82
CA PRO A 49 1.42 -5.22 8.26
C PRO A 49 -0.09 -4.92 8.22
N GLU A 50 -0.47 -3.67 8.49
CA GLU A 50 -1.86 -3.20 8.42
C GLU A 50 -2.34 -3.22 6.96
N LEU A 51 -1.53 -2.66 6.06
CA LEU A 51 -1.82 -2.67 4.63
C LEU A 51 -1.92 -4.08 4.06
N LEU A 52 -1.06 -5.00 4.51
CA LEU A 52 -1.11 -6.40 4.10
C LEU A 52 -2.36 -7.10 4.63
N SER A 53 -2.78 -6.78 5.85
CA SER A 53 -4.02 -7.31 6.43
C SER A 53 -5.25 -6.85 5.65
N ILE A 54 -5.30 -5.57 5.25
CA ILE A 54 -6.34 -5.03 4.37
C ILE A 54 -6.39 -5.78 3.05
N ALA A 55 -5.23 -6.04 2.42
CA ALA A 55 -5.17 -6.77 1.16
C ALA A 55 -5.77 -8.18 1.27
N TYR A 56 -5.48 -8.92 2.35
CA TYR A 56 -6.08 -10.23 2.60
C TYR A 56 -7.59 -10.17 2.85
N VAL A 57 -8.07 -9.13 3.52
CA VAL A 57 -9.52 -8.90 3.69
C VAL A 57 -10.17 -8.65 2.33
N LEU A 58 -9.57 -7.81 1.49
CA LEU A 58 -10.09 -7.52 0.15
C LEU A 58 -10.14 -8.77 -0.73
N GLN A 59 -9.11 -9.62 -0.73
CA GLN A 59 -9.14 -10.90 -1.46
C GLN A 59 -10.30 -11.82 -1.08
N ARG A 60 -10.84 -11.68 0.14
CA ARG A 60 -12.00 -12.46 0.60
C ARG A 60 -13.33 -11.83 0.22
N ILE A 61 -13.36 -10.51 0.01
CA ILE A 61 -14.56 -9.76 -0.36
C ILE A 61 -14.75 -9.76 -1.88
N VAL A 62 -13.64 -9.70 -2.63
CA VAL A 62 -13.61 -9.67 -4.09
C VAL A 62 -12.63 -10.72 -4.61
N GLU A 63 -12.97 -11.37 -5.72
CA GLU A 63 -12.14 -12.37 -6.38
C GLU A 63 -10.89 -11.71 -7.01
N LEU A 64 -9.84 -11.52 -6.21
CA LEU A 64 -8.58 -10.90 -6.62
C LEU A 64 -7.45 -11.91 -6.79
N PRO A 65 -6.41 -11.59 -7.57
CA PRO A 65 -5.20 -12.40 -7.66
C PRO A 65 -4.52 -12.60 -6.30
N ASP A 66 -3.82 -13.73 -6.16
CA ASP A 66 -3.03 -14.04 -4.98
C ASP A 66 -1.91 -13.02 -4.72
N ILE A 67 -1.80 -12.57 -3.47
CA ILE A 67 -0.69 -11.73 -3.04
C ILE A 67 0.61 -12.56 -3.13
N THR A 68 1.54 -12.08 -3.94
CA THR A 68 2.81 -12.78 -4.21
C THR A 68 3.79 -12.63 -3.05
N ARG A 69 4.85 -13.46 -3.06
CA ARG A 69 5.95 -13.36 -2.08
C ARG A 69 6.60 -11.97 -2.04
N SER A 70 6.69 -11.30 -3.19
CA SER A 70 7.27 -9.96 -3.32
C SER A 70 6.38 -8.92 -2.65
N GLU A 71 5.07 -8.96 -2.89
CA GLU A 71 4.10 -8.07 -2.23
C GLU A 71 4.06 -8.27 -0.71
N LYS A 72 4.19 -9.51 -0.22
CA LYS A 72 4.28 -9.80 1.22
C LYS A 72 5.54 -9.29 1.90
N ARG A 73 6.53 -8.79 1.16
CA ARG A 73 7.85 -8.40 1.69
C ARG A 73 8.29 -6.99 1.30
N SER A 74 7.62 -6.37 0.34
CA SER A 74 8.02 -5.09 -0.24
C SER A 74 6.82 -4.16 -0.27
N PHE A 75 6.91 -3.08 0.51
CA PHE A 75 5.86 -2.07 0.57
C PHE A 75 5.51 -1.48 -0.81
N PRO A 76 6.46 -1.06 -1.67
CA PRO A 76 6.13 -0.61 -3.02
C PRO A 76 5.43 -1.68 -3.88
N CYS A 77 5.80 -2.96 -3.73
CA CYS A 77 5.13 -4.04 -4.47
C CYS A 77 3.70 -4.24 -4.01
N LEU A 78 3.46 -4.19 -2.69
CA LEU A 78 2.11 -4.28 -2.14
C LEU A 78 1.24 -3.11 -2.62
N VAL A 79 1.75 -1.88 -2.55
CA VAL A 79 1.02 -0.71 -3.05
C VAL A 79 0.76 -0.81 -4.55
N LYS A 80 1.69 -1.38 -5.33
CA LYS A 80 1.45 -1.67 -6.75
C LYS A 80 0.30 -2.66 -6.93
N TRP A 81 0.22 -3.71 -6.13
CA TRP A 81 -0.90 -4.66 -6.17
C TRP A 81 -2.24 -3.96 -5.90
N PHE A 82 -2.29 -3.01 -4.96
CA PHE A 82 -3.50 -2.19 -4.76
C PHE A 82 -3.83 -1.34 -5.99
N ASP A 83 -2.82 -0.73 -6.62
CA ASP A 83 -3.00 0.11 -7.81
C ASP A 83 -3.45 -0.71 -9.03
N ASP A 84 -2.86 -1.88 -9.24
CA ASP A 84 -3.21 -2.81 -10.33
C ASP A 84 -4.64 -3.33 -10.20
N ASN A 85 -5.14 -3.48 -8.98
CA ASN A 85 -6.49 -3.98 -8.69
C ASN A 85 -7.47 -2.88 -8.29
N TRP A 86 -7.10 -1.59 -8.46
CA TRP A 86 -7.81 -0.46 -7.85
C TRP A 86 -9.29 -0.41 -8.23
N GLU A 87 -9.61 -0.66 -9.50
CA GLU A 87 -10.99 -0.60 -10.00
C GLU A 87 -11.93 -1.59 -9.31
N ALA A 88 -11.42 -2.76 -8.90
CA ALA A 88 -12.19 -3.77 -8.18
C ALA A 88 -12.32 -3.46 -6.68
N ILE A 89 -11.33 -2.77 -6.09
CA ILE A 89 -11.26 -2.58 -4.62
C ILE A 89 -11.68 -1.20 -4.14
N LYS A 90 -11.72 -0.18 -5.00
CA LYS A 90 -11.97 1.22 -4.62
C LYS A 90 -13.27 1.44 -3.84
N ASP A 91 -14.29 0.61 -4.06
CA ASP A 91 -15.56 0.68 -3.34
C ASP A 91 -15.60 -0.24 -2.11
N PRO A 92 -15.24 -1.54 -2.21
CA PRO A 92 -15.16 -2.42 -1.04
C PRO A 92 -14.24 -1.90 0.07
N ILE A 93 -13.12 -1.27 -0.29
CA ILE A 93 -12.13 -0.81 0.69
C ILE A 93 -12.70 0.24 1.65
N LYS A 94 -13.68 1.04 1.21
CA LYS A 94 -14.35 2.06 2.03
C LYS A 94 -15.12 1.47 3.23
N GLN A 95 -15.42 0.18 3.18
CA GLN A 95 -16.11 -0.54 4.26
C GLN A 95 -15.15 -1.07 5.33
N ILE A 96 -13.84 -0.97 5.10
CA ILE A 96 -12.81 -1.42 6.02
C ILE A 96 -12.40 -0.26 6.93
N THR A 97 -12.37 -0.53 8.23
CA THR A 97 -11.87 0.40 9.27
C THR A 97 -10.73 -0.27 10.02
N LEU A 98 -9.60 0.43 10.16
CA LEU A 98 -8.52 -0.02 11.05
C LEU A 98 -8.82 0.43 12.47
N LEU A 99 -8.61 -0.46 13.43
CA LEU A 99 -8.77 -0.19 14.85
C LEU A 99 -7.40 -0.32 15.53
N ASP A 100 -7.18 0.47 16.58
CA ASP A 100 -6.06 0.26 17.48
C ASP A 100 -6.34 -0.86 18.51
N GLU A 101 -5.39 -1.04 19.43
CA GLU A 101 -5.49 -2.01 20.53
C GLU A 101 -6.70 -1.79 21.46
N ASN A 102 -7.23 -0.57 21.50
CA ASN A 102 -8.40 -0.20 22.30
C ASN A 102 -9.69 -0.24 21.49
N THR A 103 -9.67 -0.82 20.28
CA THR A 103 -10.79 -0.88 19.34
C THR A 103 -11.26 0.50 18.83
N ILE A 104 -10.39 1.51 18.90
CA ILE A 104 -10.68 2.87 18.44
C ILE A 104 -10.26 3.01 16.97
N PRO A 105 -11.12 3.56 16.09
CA PRO A 105 -10.77 3.81 14.69
C PRO A 105 -9.49 4.64 14.51
N ILE A 106 -8.60 4.16 13.65
CA ILE A 106 -7.41 4.88 13.17
C ILE A 106 -7.78 5.51 11.81
N ASN A 107 -7.76 6.83 11.74
CA ASN A 107 -8.03 7.59 10.52
C ASN A 107 -7.24 8.91 10.51
N GLY A 108 -7.29 9.65 9.40
CA GLY A 108 -6.60 10.93 9.28
C GLY A 108 -7.08 12.02 10.25
N GLN A 109 -8.32 11.93 10.77
CA GLN A 109 -8.82 12.90 11.76
C GLN A 109 -8.14 12.71 13.11
N ARG A 110 -7.97 11.46 13.56
CA ARG A 110 -7.21 11.13 14.77
C ARG A 110 -5.78 11.66 14.69
N GLU A 111 -5.11 11.45 13.56
CA GLU A 111 -3.74 11.95 13.34
C GLU A 111 -3.65 13.47 13.47
N ASN A 112 -4.64 14.21 12.96
CA ASN A 112 -4.68 15.67 13.10
C ASN A 112 -4.88 16.13 14.55
N LEU A 113 -5.70 15.41 15.33
CA LEU A 113 -5.94 15.71 16.75
C LEU A 113 -4.69 15.44 17.61
N GLU A 114 -3.97 14.35 17.34
CA GLU A 114 -2.74 13.98 18.05
C GLU A 114 -1.57 14.93 17.76
N ARG A 115 -1.57 15.64 16.63
CA ARG A 115 -0.53 16.64 16.29
C ARG A 115 -0.72 18.01 16.96
N ILE A 116 -1.91 18.29 17.47
CA ILE A 116 -2.26 19.59 18.07
C ILE A 116 -1.99 19.60 19.59
N ASN A 117 -1.91 18.41 20.20
CA ASN A 117 -1.55 18.22 21.61
C ASN A 117 -0.05 17.92 21.77
#